data_AF-A0A352M6V3-F1
#
_entry.id   AF-A0A352M6V3-F1
#
_cell.length_a   1.000
_cell.length_b   1.000
_cell.length_c   1.000
_cell.angle_alpha   90.00
_cell.angle_beta   90.00
_cell.angle_gamma   90.00
#
_symmetry.space_group_name_H-M   'P 1'
#
loop_
_entity.id
_entity.type
_entity.pdbx_description
1 polymer ?
#
loop_
_entity_poly.entity_id
_entity_poly.type
_entity_poly.pdbx_seq_one_letter_code
_entity_poly.pdbx_strand_id
1 'polypeptide(L)'
;MNNVRTKSGAGFTLIELMIVIAIIGILAAIAVPNFNRARAQAKKKSCVANMKTIEGAVELYQMENGTQGNLTPQQLQTNGYLKSEPKCPSDTATSYSITIGAGTGAMTDVECKAGGTYAHGKLSLQETTDKTKGL
;
A
#
# COMPACT_ATOMS: atom_id res chain seq x y z
N MET A 1 39.45 44.47 -35.97
CA MET A 1 39.74 43.61 -34.80
C MET A 1 38.46 43.50 -33.97
N ASN A 2 37.85 42.32 -33.90
CA ASN A 2 36.61 42.12 -33.14
C ASN A 2 36.92 41.94 -31.65
N ASN A 3 36.39 42.85 -30.83
CA ASN A 3 36.62 42.90 -29.40
C ASN A 3 35.62 41.98 -28.68
N VAL A 4 36.06 40.79 -28.26
CA VAL A 4 35.23 39.84 -27.50
C VAL A 4 35.09 40.36 -26.07
N ARG A 5 33.94 40.94 -25.74
CA ARG A 5 33.58 41.30 -24.36
C ARG A 5 33.22 40.02 -23.61
N THR A 6 34.09 39.57 -22.70
CA THR A 6 33.79 38.48 -21.77
C THR A 6 32.77 38.96 -20.74
N LYS A 7 31.59 38.34 -20.73
CA LYS A 7 30.53 38.62 -19.76
C LYS A 7 30.98 38.07 -18.40
N SER A 8 31.10 38.93 -17.40
CA SER A 8 31.40 38.55 -16.02
C SER A 8 30.30 37.60 -15.53
N GLY A 9 30.63 36.32 -15.39
CA GLY A 9 29.74 35.34 -14.77
C GLY A 9 29.67 35.63 -13.27
N ALA A 10 28.48 35.95 -12.76
CA ALA A 10 28.24 36.01 -11.33
C ALA A 10 28.43 34.59 -10.74
N GLY A 11 29.43 34.43 -9.88
CA GLY A 11 29.68 33.18 -9.17
C GLY A 11 28.73 33.04 -7.97
N PHE A 12 28.20 31.83 -7.77
CA PHE A 12 27.42 31.48 -6.59
C PHE A 12 28.33 31.48 -5.36
N THR A 13 27.97 32.20 -4.31
CA THR A 13 28.75 32.18 -3.07
C THR A 13 28.49 30.89 -2.30
N LEU A 14 29.51 30.38 -1.59
CA LEU A 14 29.35 29.18 -0.76
C LEU A 14 28.33 29.40 0.36
N ILE A 15 28.22 30.62 0.88
CA ILE A 15 27.27 30.97 1.94
C ILE A 15 25.82 30.97 1.45
N GLU A 16 25.56 31.41 0.21
CA GLU A 16 24.24 31.31 -0.41
C GLU A 16 23.79 29.86 -0.50
N LEU A 17 24.70 28.93 -0.83
CA LEU A 17 24.39 27.50 -0.87
C LEU A 17 24.13 26.93 0.52
N MET A 18 24.91 27.34 1.53
CA MET A 18 24.81 26.83 2.90
C MET A 18 23.46 27.14 3.55
N ILE A 19 22.96 28.36 3.38
CA ILE A 19 21.66 28.75 3.96
C ILE A 19 20.52 27.97 3.30
N VAL A 20 20.62 27.72 1.98
CA VAL A 20 19.60 26.97 1.24
C VAL A 20 19.49 25.53 1.74
N ILE A 21 20.61 24.82 1.89
CA ILE A 21 20.58 23.44 2.41
C ILE A 21 20.13 23.37 3.87
N ALA A 22 20.43 24.40 4.68
CA ALA A 22 19.98 24.49 6.06
C ALA A 22 18.44 24.58 6.14
N ILE A 23 17.82 25.44 5.31
CA ILE A 23 16.36 25.58 5.25
C ILE A 23 15.71 24.29 4.72
N ILE A 24 16.25 23.70 3.64
CA ILE A 24 15.76 22.43 3.10
C ILE A 24 15.83 21.32 4.15
N GLY A 25 16.91 21.27 4.95
CA GLY A 25 17.07 20.31 6.04
C GLY A 25 15.98 20.39 7.10
N ILE A 26 15.61 21.61 7.53
CA ILE A 26 14.53 21.83 8.50
C ILE A 26 13.19 21.37 7.93
N LEU A 27 12.88 21.72 6.69
CA LEU A 27 11.64 21.32 6.03
C LEU A 27 11.58 19.79 5.86
N ALA A 28 12.67 19.17 5.44
CA ALA A 28 12.76 17.71 5.26
C ALA A 28 12.58 16.96 6.59
N ALA A 29 13.12 17.47 7.70
CA ALA A 29 12.99 16.84 9.01
C ALA A 29 11.53 16.70 9.47
N ILE A 30 10.66 17.67 9.13
CA ILE A 30 9.22 17.60 9.43
C ILE A 30 8.47 16.80 8.36
N ALA A 31 8.86 16.95 7.09
CA ALA A 31 8.16 16.34 5.97
C ALA A 31 8.31 14.81 5.93
N VAL A 32 9.51 14.27 6.17
CA VAL A 32 9.81 12.83 6.09
C VAL A 32 8.97 11.96 7.04
N PRO A 33 8.88 12.23 8.36
CA PRO A 33 8.06 11.42 9.26
C PRO A 33 6.56 11.51 8.90
N ASN A 34 6.09 12.69 8.50
CA ASN A 34 4.70 12.85 8.06
C ASN A 34 4.41 12.07 6.77
N PHE A 35 5.30 12.14 5.78
CA PHE A 35 5.18 11.39 4.54
C PHE A 35 5.19 9.87 4.76
N ASN A 36 6.05 9.37 5.65
CA ASN A 36 6.10 7.95 6.01
C ASN A 36 4.77 7.47 6.63
N ARG A 37 4.19 8.26 7.55
CA ARG A 37 2.88 7.97 8.15
C ARG A 37 1.76 7.99 7.10
N ALA A 38 1.74 9.02 6.23
CA ALA A 38 0.76 9.12 5.16
C ALA A 38 0.84 7.93 4.19
N ARG A 39 2.06 7.51 3.82
CA ARG A 39 2.31 6.34 2.97
C ARG A 39 1.81 5.05 3.64
N ALA A 40 2.11 4.85 4.93
CA ALA A 40 1.63 3.69 5.68
C ALA A 40 0.09 3.64 5.74
N GLN A 41 -0.57 4.78 5.98
CA GLN A 41 -2.03 4.86 5.98
C GLN A 41 -2.63 4.61 4.60
N ALA A 42 -1.99 5.09 3.53
CA ALA A 42 -2.40 4.80 2.15
C ALA A 42 -2.29 3.29 1.83
N LYS A 43 -1.20 2.63 2.25
CA LYS A 43 -1.04 1.18 2.13
C LYS A 43 -2.18 0.43 2.84
N LYS A 44 -2.51 0.82 4.08
CA LYS A 44 -3.63 0.22 4.84
C LYS A 44 -4.96 0.39 4.11
N LYS A 45 -5.31 1.62 3.69
CA LYS A 45 -6.55 1.90 2.95
C LYS A 45 -6.66 1.10 1.65
N SER A 46 -5.56 1.00 0.89
CA SER A 46 -5.52 0.21 -0.34
C SER A 46 -5.74 -1.28 -0.04
N CYS A 47 -5.10 -1.82 1.00
CA CYS A 47 -5.31 -3.20 1.40
C CYS A 47 -6.77 -3.49 1.75
N VAL A 48 -7.41 -2.61 2.53
CA VAL A 48 -8.84 -2.73 2.88
C VAL A 48 -9.74 -2.71 1.65
N ALA A 49 -9.49 -1.80 0.71
CA ALA A 49 -10.28 -1.72 -0.53
C ALA A 49 -10.14 -2.99 -1.39
N ASN A 50 -8.93 -3.52 -1.50
CA ASN A 50 -8.66 -4.77 -2.22
C ASN A 50 -9.34 -5.97 -1.55
N MET A 51 -9.24 -6.09 -0.22
CA MET A 51 -9.86 -7.18 0.54
C MET A 51 -11.38 -7.20 0.36
N LYS A 52 -12.05 -6.03 0.41
CA LYS A 52 -13.49 -5.91 0.12
C LYS A 52 -13.87 -6.32 -1.31
N THR A 53 -13.01 -5.98 -2.27
CA THR A 53 -13.23 -6.35 -3.68
C THR A 53 -13.13 -7.86 -3.86
N ILE A 54 -12.15 -8.49 -3.21
CA ILE A 54 -11.96 -9.95 -3.22
C ILE A 54 -13.11 -10.65 -2.50
N GLU A 55 -13.54 -10.15 -1.33
CA GLU A 55 -14.66 -10.70 -0.57
C GLU A 55 -15.95 -10.72 -1.41
N GLY A 56 -16.29 -9.60 -2.08
CA GLY A 56 -17.45 -9.56 -2.97
C GLY A 56 -17.33 -10.51 -4.17
N ALA A 57 -16.12 -10.69 -4.72
CA ALA A 57 -15.88 -11.66 -5.79
C ALA A 57 -16.03 -13.12 -5.31
N VAL A 58 -15.58 -13.42 -4.09
CA VAL A 58 -15.74 -14.73 -3.46
C VAL A 58 -17.21 -15.00 -3.15
N GLU A 59 -17.95 -14.03 -2.62
CA GLU A 59 -19.39 -14.16 -2.37
C GLU A 59 -20.15 -14.45 -3.66
N LEU A 60 -19.87 -13.71 -4.73
CA LEU A 60 -20.49 -13.93 -6.04
C LEU A 60 -20.15 -15.32 -6.60
N TYR A 61 -18.89 -15.76 -6.48
CA TYR A 61 -18.48 -17.12 -6.89
C TYR A 61 -19.26 -18.19 -6.12
N GLN A 62 -19.40 -18.03 -4.81
CA GLN A 62 -20.10 -18.99 -3.95
C GLN A 62 -21.61 -19.04 -4.20
N MET A 63 -22.22 -17.91 -4.58
CA MET A 63 -23.64 -17.88 -5.00
C MET A 63 -23.88 -18.70 -6.27
N GLU A 64 -22.92 -18.74 -7.19
CA GLU A 64 -23.05 -19.43 -8.48
C GLU A 64 -22.60 -20.90 -8.41
N ASN A 65 -21.50 -21.18 -7.70
CA ASN A 65 -20.83 -22.50 -7.71
C ASN A 65 -20.98 -23.28 -6.39
N GLY A 66 -21.67 -22.72 -5.39
CA GLY A 66 -21.75 -23.26 -4.04
C GLY A 66 -20.48 -23.03 -3.21
N THR A 67 -20.51 -23.41 -1.94
CA THR A 67 -19.38 -23.25 -1.01
C THR A 67 -18.25 -24.22 -1.37
N GLN A 68 -17.14 -23.71 -1.90
CA GLN A 68 -15.93 -24.47 -2.22
C GLN A 68 -14.81 -24.15 -1.24
N GLY A 69 -14.12 -25.18 -0.76
CA GLY A 69 -13.09 -25.07 0.29
C GLY A 69 -11.66 -24.91 -0.24
N ASN A 70 -11.42 -24.02 -1.21
CA ASN A 70 -10.11 -23.42 -1.53
C ASN A 70 -10.26 -22.49 -2.73
N LEU A 71 -10.15 -21.17 -2.55
CA LEU A 71 -10.12 -20.20 -3.64
C LEU A 71 -8.80 -19.45 -3.63
N THR A 72 -8.24 -19.22 -4.80
CA THR A 72 -7.13 -18.29 -4.98
C THR A 72 -7.61 -17.04 -5.71
N PRO A 73 -6.95 -15.88 -5.51
CA PRO A 73 -7.26 -14.69 -6.31
C PRO A 73 -7.10 -14.94 -7.82
N GLN A 74 -6.18 -15.82 -8.22
CA GLN A 74 -6.03 -16.20 -9.63
C GLN A 74 -7.26 -16.92 -10.17
N GLN A 75 -7.85 -17.84 -9.41
CA GLN A 75 -9.06 -18.56 -9.85
C GLN A 75 -10.25 -17.60 -10.02
N LEU A 76 -10.42 -16.64 -9.12
CA LEU A 76 -11.45 -15.61 -9.26
C LEU A 76 -11.24 -14.73 -10.50
N GLN A 77 -9.98 -14.46 -10.86
CA GLN A 77 -9.66 -13.75 -12.09
C GLN A 77 -9.96 -14.60 -13.33
N THR A 78 -9.50 -15.85 -13.38
CA THR A 78 -9.73 -16.76 -14.51
C THR A 78 -11.21 -17.01 -14.75
N ASN A 79 -11.99 -17.13 -13.67
CA ASN A 79 -13.43 -17.33 -13.74
C ASN A 79 -14.22 -16.03 -13.95
N GLY A 80 -13.56 -14.88 -14.10
CA GLY A 80 -14.18 -13.61 -14.48
C GLY A 80 -14.81 -12.80 -13.34
N TYR A 81 -14.66 -13.23 -12.08
CA TYR A 81 -15.17 -12.49 -10.90
C TYR A 81 -14.26 -11.33 -10.49
N LEU A 82 -12.99 -11.33 -10.93
CA LEU A 82 -12.05 -10.22 -10.77
C LEU A 82 -11.49 -9.77 -12.12
N LYS A 83 -11.45 -8.45 -12.36
CA LYS A 83 -10.85 -7.87 -13.58
C LYS A 83 -9.32 -8.05 -13.63
N SER A 84 -8.67 -7.99 -12.48
CA SER A 84 -7.24 -8.23 -12.31
C SER A 84 -6.96 -8.66 -10.88
N GLU A 85 -5.92 -9.47 -10.67
CA GLU A 85 -5.49 -9.84 -9.33
C GLU A 85 -5.00 -8.60 -8.57
N PRO A 86 -5.65 -8.21 -7.46
CA PRO A 86 -5.17 -7.10 -6.65
C PRO A 86 -3.82 -7.46 -6.02
N LYS A 87 -2.83 -6.58 -6.20
CA LYS A 87 -1.54 -6.74 -5.52
C LYS A 87 -1.62 -6.24 -4.10
N CYS A 88 -0.99 -6.94 -3.18
CA CYS A 88 -0.89 -6.42 -1.83
C CYS A 88 0.20 -5.33 -1.74
N PRO A 89 -0.07 -4.17 -1.09
CA PRO A 89 0.93 -3.12 -0.88
C PRO A 89 2.00 -3.45 0.19
N SER A 90 2.25 -4.74 0.43
CA SER A 90 3.31 -5.25 1.31
C SER A 90 4.67 -5.19 0.62
N ASP A 91 5.73 -4.94 1.39
CA ASP A 91 7.11 -5.06 0.90
C ASP A 91 7.57 -6.53 0.85
N THR A 92 6.80 -7.48 1.39
CA THR A 92 7.15 -8.92 1.48
C THR A 92 6.11 -9.89 0.92
N ALA A 93 4.87 -9.45 0.64
CA ALA A 93 3.81 -10.29 0.09
C ALA A 93 3.16 -9.62 -1.11
N THR A 94 3.14 -10.29 -2.27
CA THR A 94 2.62 -9.71 -3.51
C THR A 94 1.16 -10.04 -3.77
N SER A 95 0.62 -11.09 -3.14
CA SER A 95 -0.74 -11.60 -3.33
C SER A 95 -1.53 -11.66 -2.01
N TYR A 96 -2.84 -11.85 -2.16
CA TYR A 96 -3.76 -12.13 -1.05
C TYR A 96 -4.00 -13.64 -0.95
N SER A 97 -4.17 -14.16 0.27
CA SER A 97 -4.64 -15.53 0.49
C SER A 97 -6.09 -15.52 0.91
N ILE A 98 -6.89 -16.40 0.33
CA ILE A 98 -8.32 -16.54 0.65
C ILE A 98 -8.49 -17.90 1.33
N THR A 99 -9.03 -17.91 2.54
CA THR A 99 -9.39 -19.13 3.25
C THR A 99 -10.89 -19.13 3.49
N ILE A 100 -11.57 -20.23 3.18
CA ILE A 100 -13.00 -20.38 3.41
C ILE A 100 -13.18 -21.39 4.53
N GLY A 101 -13.73 -20.93 5.67
CA GLY A 101 -14.08 -21.79 6.79
C GLY A 101 -15.15 -22.79 6.40
N ALA A 102 -14.93 -24.07 6.71
CA ALA A 102 -15.91 -25.12 6.47
C ALA A 102 -17.08 -25.01 7.47
N GLY A 103 -18.22 -24.49 7.02
CA GLY A 103 -19.45 -24.40 7.83
C GLY A 103 -20.59 -23.66 7.12
N THR A 104 -21.83 -23.88 7.58
CA THR A 104 -23.04 -23.19 7.08
C THR A 104 -22.99 -21.72 7.46
N GLY A 105 -22.39 -20.92 6.57
CA GLY A 105 -22.11 -19.49 6.75
C GLY A 105 -20.72 -19.11 6.27
N ALA A 106 -20.26 -19.72 5.17
CA ALA A 106 -18.92 -19.71 4.60
C ALA A 106 -18.11 -18.45 4.93
N MET A 107 -17.35 -18.58 6.01
CA MET A 107 -16.52 -17.55 6.57
C MET A 107 -15.32 -17.33 5.64
N THR A 108 -15.29 -16.21 4.92
CA THR A 108 -14.18 -15.88 4.01
C THR A 108 -13.17 -15.02 4.75
N ASP A 109 -11.95 -15.53 4.85
CA ASP A 109 -10.81 -14.83 5.41
C ASP A 109 -9.87 -14.44 4.26
N VAL A 110 -9.74 -13.13 4.03
CA VAL A 110 -8.80 -12.59 3.05
C VAL A 110 -7.62 -11.98 3.79
N GLU A 111 -6.45 -12.59 3.68
CA GLU A 111 -5.25 -12.13 4.35
C GLU A 111 -4.27 -11.48 3.38
N CYS A 112 -3.66 -10.38 3.82
CA CYS A 112 -2.35 -9.99 3.34
C CYS A 112 -1.37 -9.74 4.49
N LYS A 113 -0.17 -10.31 4.35
CA LYS A 113 0.97 -10.23 5.26
C LYS A 113 1.42 -8.81 5.70
N ALA A 114 1.06 -7.73 5.00
CA ALA A 114 1.32 -6.35 5.49
C ALA A 114 0.06 -5.53 5.82
N GLY A 115 -1.12 -6.05 5.52
CA GLY A 115 -2.38 -5.34 5.74
C GLY A 115 -3.20 -5.91 6.88
N GLY A 116 -2.92 -7.14 7.32
CA GLY A 116 -3.76 -7.87 8.25
C GLY A 116 -4.70 -8.84 7.56
N THR A 117 -5.63 -9.35 8.34
CA THR A 117 -6.59 -10.39 7.98
C THR A 117 -7.99 -9.78 7.98
N TYR A 118 -8.70 -9.83 6.86
CA TYR A 118 -10.13 -9.56 6.80
C TYR A 118 -10.85 -10.88 7.07
N ALA A 119 -11.36 -11.06 8.28
CA ALA A 119 -12.07 -12.28 8.66
C ALA A 119 -13.55 -11.96 8.89
N HIS A 120 -14.44 -12.61 8.13
CA HIS A 120 -15.89 -12.54 8.34
C HIS A 120 -16.44 -11.10 8.29
N GLY A 121 -16.06 -10.32 7.28
CA GLY A 121 -16.43 -8.91 7.17
C GLY A 121 -15.81 -7.98 8.24
N LYS A 122 -15.02 -8.53 9.18
CA LYS A 122 -14.26 -7.77 10.18
C LYS A 122 -12.81 -7.66 9.77
N LEU A 123 -12.37 -6.42 9.64
CA LEU A 123 -10.99 -6.10 9.40
C LEU A 123 -10.17 -6.25 10.68
N SER A 124 -9.27 -7.23 10.73
CA SER A 124 -8.17 -7.29 11.69
C SER A 124 -6.91 -6.80 10.98
N LEU A 125 -6.71 -5.48 10.95
CA LEU A 125 -5.40 -4.95 10.57
C LEU A 125 -4.40 -5.53 11.56
N GLN A 126 -3.40 -6.28 11.08
CA GLN A 126 -2.21 -6.42 11.91
C GLN A 126 -1.72 -4.99 12.09
N GLU A 127 -1.73 -4.51 13.33
CA GLU A 127 -0.85 -3.42 13.72
C GLU A 127 0.54 -3.93 13.38
N THR A 128 0.98 -3.68 12.15
CA THR A 128 2.39 -3.70 11.80
C THR A 128 3.00 -2.88 12.90
N THR A 129 3.77 -3.55 13.74
CA THR A 129 4.56 -3.04 14.84
C THR A 129 5.21 -1.72 14.43
N ASP A 130 4.47 -0.63 14.59
CA ASP A 130 5.02 0.70 14.77
C ASP A 130 5.59 0.66 16.19
N LYS A 131 6.77 0.04 16.32
CA LYS A 131 7.63 0.17 17.49
C LYS A 131 8.24 1.59 17.56
N THR A 132 7.44 2.61 17.24
CA THR A 132 7.78 4.03 17.34
C THR A 132 6.56 4.86 17.76
N LYS A 133 5.62 4.26 18.51
CA LYS A 133 4.88 5.03 19.52
C LYS A 133 5.89 5.47 20.59
N GLY A 134 6.31 6.72 20.51
CA GLY A 134 7.02 7.42 21.59
C GLY A 134 8.53 7.38 21.48
N LEU A 135 9.09 8.32 20.72
CA LEU A 135 10.04 9.28 21.27
C LEU A 135 9.79 10.64 20.58
#